data_AF-A0A7W5FA57-F1
#
_entry.id   AF-A0A7W5FA57-F1
#
_cell.length_a   1.000
_cell.length_b   1.000
_cell.length_c   1.000
_cell.angle_alpha   90.00
_cell.angle_beta   90.00
_cell.angle_gamma   90.00
#
_symmetry.space_group_name_H-M   'P 1'
#
loop_
_entity.id
_entity.type
_entity.pdbx_description
1 polymer ?
#
loop_
_entity_poly.entity_id
_entity_poly.type
_entity_poly.pdbx_seq_one_letter_code
_entity_poly.pdbx_strand_id
1 'polypeptide(L)'
;MWPRTNAFPAVLLLLLTPVLFGCAGEPEAGPGTASPSVRAEAEPGVGSEAEVPTSLAPPVQESVEVPSLPPANDRGIVEGGDVSWPQCPKGMGIKERRTLGLPMPLETAEYVIIGLTNGPAFHPNPCLASQVEWAKKNKLMTSAYAVTSFPDEATTRRYGGEGPGDPETRIGRLTNVGYQQALWNLETMKRAGLESPAIWIDVEPVAVWEWSDDVAANQAVVTGAVAGYRDAGKRVGVYSIEGLWTPIVGDLQLQLPEWRPAGESSRSAALERCGGDWMFQGGAAVMVQWLENNRDRNVTCPGESVQLPLWFHQY
;
A
#
# COMPACT_ATOMS: atom_id res chain seq x y z
N MET A 1 -51.03 18.03 -20.89
CA MET A 1 -50.07 16.93 -20.70
C MET A 1 -48.67 17.54 -20.68
N TRP A 2 -48.12 17.74 -19.49
CA TRP A 2 -46.73 18.17 -19.26
C TRP A 2 -45.96 16.98 -18.69
N PRO A 3 -44.77 16.64 -19.18
CA PRO A 3 -43.93 15.68 -18.49
C PRO A 3 -43.12 16.39 -17.41
N ARG A 4 -43.24 15.85 -16.20
CA ARG A 4 -42.51 16.25 -14.99
C ARG A 4 -41.03 15.88 -15.11
N THR A 5 -40.18 16.85 -14.84
CA THR A 5 -38.75 16.70 -14.58
C THR A 5 -38.55 16.08 -13.18
N ASN A 6 -37.93 14.90 -13.12
CA ASN A 6 -37.43 14.35 -11.86
C ASN A 6 -35.96 14.73 -11.71
N ALA A 7 -35.70 15.67 -10.82
CA ALA A 7 -34.39 15.97 -10.28
C ALA A 7 -33.99 14.85 -9.30
N PHE A 8 -32.81 14.25 -9.51
CA PHE A 8 -32.15 13.40 -8.51
C PHE A 8 -31.36 14.31 -7.57
N PRO A 9 -31.55 14.24 -6.24
CA PRO A 9 -30.80 15.07 -5.31
C PRO A 9 -29.39 14.51 -5.08
N ALA A 10 -28.49 15.44 -4.83
CA ALA A 10 -27.09 15.25 -4.51
C ALA A 10 -26.86 14.37 -3.28
N VAL A 11 -25.79 13.58 -3.33
CA VAL A 11 -25.26 12.81 -2.20
C VAL A 11 -24.71 13.78 -1.16
N LEU A 12 -25.34 13.79 0.01
CA LEU A 12 -24.93 14.55 1.19
C LEU A 12 -23.99 13.66 2.01
N LEU A 13 -22.68 13.94 2.00
CA LEU A 13 -21.76 13.38 2.99
C LEU A 13 -22.08 14.02 4.35
N LEU A 14 -22.51 13.20 5.31
CA LEU A 14 -22.78 13.61 6.68
C LEU A 14 -21.46 13.87 7.42
N LEU A 15 -21.28 15.13 7.79
CA LEU A 15 -20.29 15.61 8.75
C LEU A 15 -20.61 15.06 10.15
N LEU A 16 -19.67 14.31 10.74
CA LEU A 16 -19.69 13.99 12.17
C LEU A 16 -18.74 14.93 12.90
N THR A 17 -19.32 15.76 13.77
CA THR A 17 -18.64 16.63 14.73
C THR A 17 -18.17 15.82 15.95
N PRO A 18 -16.98 16.10 16.51
CA PRO A 18 -16.53 15.45 17.75
C PRO A 18 -17.15 16.14 18.97
N VAL A 19 -17.70 15.35 19.88
CA VAL A 19 -18.14 15.79 21.21
C VAL A 19 -16.96 15.62 22.18
N LEU A 20 -16.49 16.74 22.74
CA LEU A 20 -15.54 16.80 23.84
C LEU A 20 -16.25 16.64 25.18
N PHE A 21 -15.83 15.68 25.99
CA PHE A 21 -15.86 15.62 27.47
C PHE A 21 -14.86 14.50 27.83
N GLY A 22 -13.88 14.59 28.73
CA GLY A 22 -13.65 15.47 29.87
C GLY A 22 -13.14 14.59 31.02
N CYS A 23 -11.84 14.72 31.34
CA CYS A 23 -11.09 14.38 32.57
C CYS A 23 -11.52 13.24 33.53
N ALA A 24 -10.58 12.31 33.77
CA ALA A 24 -10.15 11.73 35.06
C ALA A 24 -9.28 10.48 34.76
N GLY A 25 -8.18 10.13 35.39
CA GLY A 25 -7.37 10.64 36.50
C GLY A 25 -6.29 9.56 36.71
N GLU A 26 -5.03 9.95 36.87
CA GLU A 26 -3.92 9.04 37.20
C GLU A 26 -4.14 8.32 38.53
N PRO A 27 -3.52 7.15 38.70
CA PRO A 27 -2.75 6.99 39.93
C PRO A 27 -1.32 6.45 39.74
N GLU A 28 -0.55 6.89 40.73
CA GLU A 28 0.87 6.82 41.02
C GLU A 28 1.62 5.48 40.84
N ALA A 29 2.91 5.67 40.58
CA ALA A 29 3.98 4.68 40.66
C ALA A 29 4.22 4.18 42.10
N GLY A 30 4.39 2.85 42.23
CA GLY A 30 4.94 2.18 43.43
C GLY A 30 6.36 1.66 43.18
N PRO A 31 7.19 1.55 44.23
CA PRO A 31 8.66 1.50 44.12
C PRO A 31 9.20 0.10 43.80
N GLY A 32 10.45 0.11 43.32
CA GLY A 32 11.13 -1.05 42.77
C GLY A 32 11.47 -2.18 43.72
N THR A 33 11.89 -3.29 43.13
CA THR A 33 12.63 -4.33 43.82
C THR A 33 13.70 -4.85 42.86
N ALA A 34 14.95 -4.70 43.27
CA ALA A 34 16.13 -5.07 42.52
C ALA A 34 16.57 -6.51 42.85
N SER A 35 17.39 -7.04 41.92
CA SER A 35 18.42 -8.09 42.05
C SER A 35 18.07 -9.52 41.63
N PRO A 36 19.07 -10.35 41.24
CA PRO A 36 20.50 -10.06 41.04
C PRO A 36 21.09 -10.50 39.68
N SER A 37 22.19 -9.83 39.34
CA SER A 37 23.18 -10.22 38.33
C SER A 37 23.95 -11.46 38.77
N VAL A 38 24.07 -12.46 37.90
CA VAL A 38 24.94 -13.62 38.09
C VAL A 38 26.34 -13.30 37.55
N ARG A 39 27.31 -13.37 38.46
CA ARG A 39 28.75 -13.21 38.24
C ARG A 39 29.32 -14.59 37.88
N ALA A 40 30.03 -14.71 36.77
CA ALA A 40 30.77 -15.92 36.43
C ALA A 40 32.18 -15.87 37.04
N GLU A 41 32.49 -16.83 37.90
CA GLU A 41 33.84 -17.09 38.42
C GLU A 41 34.64 -17.95 37.45
N ALA A 42 35.92 -17.64 37.34
CA ALA A 42 36.92 -18.38 36.58
C ALA A 42 37.76 -19.25 37.53
N GLU A 43 37.96 -20.52 37.17
CA GLU A 43 38.86 -21.44 37.88
C GLU A 43 40.28 -21.46 37.23
N PRO A 44 41.34 -21.79 38.00
CA PRO A 44 42.72 -21.66 37.54
C PRO A 44 43.37 -22.97 37.03
N GLY A 45 44.11 -22.82 35.92
CA GLY A 45 45.48 -23.31 35.70
C GLY A 45 45.84 -24.80 35.86
N VAL A 46 46.23 -25.43 34.74
CA VAL A 46 47.31 -26.44 34.70
C VAL A 46 48.18 -26.16 33.46
N GLY A 47 49.48 -25.95 33.67
CA GLY A 47 50.46 -25.75 32.62
C GLY A 47 50.92 -27.06 31.97
N SER A 48 51.22 -26.99 30.67
CA SER A 48 52.11 -27.92 30.01
C SER A 48 52.78 -27.19 28.85
N GLU A 49 54.11 -27.15 28.88
CA GLU A 49 54.96 -26.71 27.77
C GLU A 49 54.65 -27.56 26.54
N ALA A 50 54.37 -26.90 25.41
CA ALA A 50 54.33 -27.50 24.09
C ALA A 50 54.87 -26.49 23.07
N GLU A 51 55.73 -26.97 22.19
CA GLU A 51 56.57 -26.24 21.25
C GLU A 51 55.82 -25.23 20.39
N VAL A 52 56.46 -24.08 20.16
CA VAL A 52 55.98 -23.02 19.25
C VAL A 52 56.07 -23.53 17.80
N PRO A 53 54.95 -23.73 17.08
CA PRO A 53 55.01 -23.92 15.65
C PRO A 53 55.13 -22.54 15.00
N THR A 54 56.14 -22.36 14.16
CA THR A 54 56.31 -21.20 13.29
C THR A 54 54.98 -20.86 12.60
N SER A 55 54.36 -19.75 13.02
CA SER A 55 53.10 -19.25 12.47
C SER A 55 53.32 -18.89 11.00
N LEU A 56 52.69 -19.64 10.11
CA LEU A 56 52.55 -19.29 8.71
C LEU A 56 51.75 -17.98 8.64
N ALA A 57 52.28 -16.97 7.95
CA ALA A 57 51.62 -15.69 7.77
C ALA A 57 50.21 -15.90 7.16
N PRO A 58 49.17 -15.19 7.65
CA PRO A 58 47.85 -15.27 7.06
C PRO A 58 47.87 -14.76 5.60
N PRO A 59 47.05 -15.33 4.70
CA PRO A 59 46.98 -14.88 3.32
C PRO A 59 46.53 -13.42 3.31
N VAL A 60 47.20 -12.61 2.48
CA VAL A 60 46.85 -11.21 2.23
C VAL A 60 45.41 -11.18 1.72
N GLN A 61 44.49 -10.65 2.52
CA GLN A 61 43.12 -10.39 2.06
C GLN A 61 43.20 -9.29 1.01
N GLU A 62 42.99 -9.64 -0.26
CA GLU A 62 42.67 -8.65 -1.28
C GLU A 62 41.42 -7.89 -0.82
N SER A 63 41.59 -6.60 -0.57
CA SER A 63 40.50 -5.70 -0.26
C SER A 63 39.57 -5.65 -1.47
N VAL A 64 38.39 -6.25 -1.36
CA VAL A 64 37.33 -6.09 -2.34
C VAL A 64 36.90 -4.63 -2.29
N GLU A 65 37.29 -3.87 -3.30
CA GLU A 65 36.87 -2.48 -3.46
C GLU A 65 35.38 -2.49 -3.82
N VAL A 66 34.54 -2.19 -2.81
CA VAL A 66 33.10 -2.05 -3.02
C VAL A 66 32.90 -0.72 -3.77
N PRO A 67 32.37 -0.73 -5.00
CA PRO A 67 32.12 0.49 -5.74
C PRO A 67 31.19 1.38 -4.92
N SER A 68 31.61 2.62 -4.65
CA SER A 68 30.74 3.61 -4.02
C SER A 68 29.57 3.90 -4.97
N LEU A 69 28.35 3.53 -4.56
CA LEU A 69 27.16 3.95 -5.28
C LEU A 69 27.12 5.48 -5.30
N PRO A 70 26.78 6.12 -6.44
CA PRO A 70 26.53 7.55 -6.46
C PRO A 70 25.52 7.90 -5.36
N PRO A 71 25.72 9.01 -4.62
CA PRO A 71 24.74 9.42 -3.62
C PRO A 71 23.39 9.59 -4.28
N ALA A 72 22.36 9.01 -3.66
CA ALA A 72 21.00 9.15 -4.15
C ALA A 72 20.63 10.65 -4.16
N ASN A 73 20.27 11.16 -5.34
CA ASN A 73 20.00 12.57 -5.51
C ASN A 73 18.57 12.87 -5.03
N ASP A 74 18.43 13.49 -3.85
CA ASP A 74 17.13 13.99 -3.39
C ASP A 74 16.72 15.21 -4.21
N ARG A 75 15.62 15.06 -4.93
CA ARG A 75 15.04 16.08 -5.81
C ARG A 75 13.99 16.94 -5.11
N GLY A 76 13.85 16.79 -3.79
CA GLY A 76 12.79 17.41 -3.00
C GLY A 76 11.44 16.73 -3.22
N ILE A 77 10.36 17.50 -3.03
CA ILE A 77 9.00 16.98 -3.22
C ILE A 77 8.69 16.88 -4.70
N VAL A 78 8.43 15.66 -5.19
CA VAL A 78 8.09 15.38 -6.59
C VAL A 78 6.58 15.28 -6.74
N GLU A 79 6.03 15.91 -7.79
CA GLU A 79 4.61 15.88 -8.09
C GLU A 79 4.24 14.73 -9.03
N GLY A 80 3.10 14.11 -8.77
CA GLY A 80 2.51 13.11 -9.63
C GLY A 80 0.99 13.08 -9.50
N GLY A 81 0.40 11.98 -9.96
CA GLY A 81 -1.03 11.73 -9.87
C GLY A 81 -1.33 10.24 -9.84
N ASP A 82 -2.59 9.91 -9.65
CA ASP A 82 -3.09 8.57 -9.91
C ASP A 82 -4.32 8.63 -10.82
N VAL A 83 -4.55 7.54 -11.53
CA VAL A 83 -5.67 7.39 -12.48
C VAL A 83 -6.20 5.99 -12.44
N SER A 84 -7.48 5.84 -12.73
CA SER A 84 -8.13 4.55 -12.88
C SER A 84 -9.39 4.68 -13.74
N TRP A 85 -10.35 3.79 -13.54
CA TRP A 85 -11.61 3.77 -14.27
C TRP A 85 -12.38 5.11 -14.30
N PRO A 86 -12.33 6.04 -13.32
CA PRO A 86 -13.05 7.31 -13.43
C PRO A 86 -12.59 8.18 -14.61
N GLN A 87 -11.29 8.12 -14.94
CA GLN A 87 -10.68 8.86 -16.05
C GLN A 87 -10.87 8.18 -17.41
N CYS A 88 -11.45 6.98 -17.46
CA CYS A 88 -11.79 6.35 -18.73
C CYS A 88 -12.90 7.10 -19.48
N PRO A 89 -12.98 6.98 -20.82
CA PRO A 89 -14.09 7.54 -21.60
C PRO A 89 -15.45 7.14 -21.02
N LYS A 90 -16.38 8.08 -21.00
CA LYS A 90 -17.66 7.93 -20.30
C LYS A 90 -18.47 6.72 -20.79
N GLY A 91 -19.01 5.95 -19.85
CA GLY A 91 -19.97 4.86 -20.12
C GLY A 91 -19.37 3.44 -20.21
N MET A 92 -18.07 3.29 -20.06
CA MET A 92 -17.40 1.98 -19.96
C MET A 92 -17.63 1.33 -18.58
N GLY A 93 -16.96 0.20 -18.33
CA GLY A 93 -16.95 -0.47 -17.02
C GLY A 93 -18.19 -1.32 -16.71
N ILE A 94 -18.28 -1.76 -15.47
CA ILE A 94 -19.41 -2.49 -14.90
C ILE A 94 -20.58 -1.57 -14.61
N LYS A 95 -21.75 -2.16 -14.38
CA LYS A 95 -23.02 -1.42 -14.24
C LYS A 95 -22.99 -0.46 -13.06
N GLU A 96 -22.39 -0.89 -11.96
CA GLU A 96 -22.32 -0.19 -10.68
C GLU A 96 -21.24 0.91 -10.67
N ARG A 97 -20.25 0.83 -11.59
CA ARG A 97 -19.14 1.79 -11.70
C ARG A 97 -18.88 2.19 -13.15
N ARG A 98 -19.86 2.89 -13.73
CA ARG A 98 -19.75 3.50 -15.05
C ARG A 98 -18.74 4.64 -15.02
N THR A 99 -17.80 4.60 -15.94
CA THR A 99 -16.70 5.56 -16.07
C THR A 99 -17.21 6.96 -16.38
N LEU A 100 -16.47 7.99 -15.92
CA LEU A 100 -16.96 9.37 -15.83
C LEU A 100 -16.34 10.31 -16.86
N GLY A 101 -15.19 9.96 -17.45
CA GLY A 101 -14.42 10.86 -18.31
C GLY A 101 -13.74 11.97 -17.51
N LEU A 102 -13.30 11.68 -16.29
CA LEU A 102 -12.53 12.62 -15.48
C LEU A 102 -11.19 12.97 -16.14
N PRO A 103 -10.64 14.16 -15.84
CA PRO A 103 -9.39 14.57 -16.45
C PRO A 103 -8.20 13.71 -15.99
N MET A 104 -7.22 13.56 -16.88
CA MET A 104 -5.91 12.99 -16.56
C MET A 104 -5.09 13.92 -15.63
N PRO A 105 -4.01 13.41 -15.00
CA PRO A 105 -3.10 14.19 -14.17
C PRO A 105 -2.55 15.43 -14.90
N LEU A 106 -2.03 16.37 -14.12
CA LEU A 106 -1.43 17.59 -14.68
C LEU A 106 -0.21 17.29 -15.53
N GLU A 107 0.09 18.21 -16.45
CA GLU A 107 1.31 18.15 -17.28
C GLU A 107 2.61 18.27 -16.46
N THR A 108 2.52 18.76 -15.23
CA THR A 108 3.63 18.84 -14.26
C THR A 108 3.90 17.53 -13.53
N ALA A 109 3.02 16.53 -13.67
CA ALA A 109 3.24 15.22 -13.07
C ALA A 109 4.51 14.58 -13.65
N GLU A 110 5.36 14.03 -12.78
CA GLU A 110 6.53 13.25 -13.17
C GLU A 110 6.28 11.75 -13.09
N TYR A 111 5.28 11.35 -12.32
CA TYR A 111 4.85 9.96 -12.17
C TYR A 111 3.34 9.82 -12.17
N VAL A 112 2.87 8.61 -12.49
CA VAL A 112 1.48 8.22 -12.37
C VAL A 112 1.34 6.82 -11.78
N ILE A 113 0.39 6.67 -10.84
CA ILE A 113 -0.01 5.37 -10.30
C ILE A 113 -1.30 4.95 -11.00
N ILE A 114 -1.30 3.82 -11.70
CA ILE A 114 -2.41 3.42 -12.56
C ILE A 114 -3.20 2.28 -11.89
N GLY A 115 -4.49 2.51 -11.70
CA GLY A 115 -5.41 1.58 -11.06
C GLY A 115 -5.77 0.40 -11.95
N LEU A 116 -5.64 -0.80 -11.42
CA LEU A 116 -5.84 -2.05 -12.16
C LEU A 116 -7.31 -2.47 -12.23
N THR A 117 -8.14 -1.97 -11.31
CA THR A 117 -9.53 -2.40 -11.13
C THR A 117 -10.56 -1.32 -11.50
N ASN A 118 -11.77 -1.74 -11.87
CA ASN A 118 -12.94 -0.89 -12.04
C ASN A 118 -13.75 -0.79 -10.74
N GLY A 119 -13.06 -0.48 -9.64
CA GLY A 119 -13.58 -0.56 -8.27
C GLY A 119 -13.16 -1.87 -7.62
N PRO A 120 -14.05 -2.85 -7.40
CA PRO A 120 -13.73 -4.09 -6.69
C PRO A 120 -12.71 -4.96 -7.44
N ALA A 121 -12.11 -5.91 -6.72
CA ALA A 121 -11.20 -6.89 -7.28
C ALA A 121 -11.88 -7.77 -8.34
N PHE A 122 -11.07 -8.37 -9.23
CA PHE A 122 -11.51 -9.17 -10.39
C PHE A 122 -12.32 -8.43 -11.47
N HIS A 123 -12.48 -7.11 -11.37
CA HIS A 123 -13.07 -6.27 -12.40
C HIS A 123 -12.02 -5.33 -12.98
N PRO A 124 -11.61 -5.47 -14.26
CA PRO A 124 -10.49 -4.71 -14.80
C PRO A 124 -10.87 -3.27 -15.06
N ASN A 125 -9.92 -2.36 -14.82
CA ASN A 125 -9.98 -1.01 -15.36
C ASN A 125 -10.17 -1.11 -16.90
N PRO A 126 -11.31 -0.64 -17.45
CA PRO A 126 -11.69 -0.92 -18.83
C PRO A 126 -10.86 -0.17 -19.87
N CYS A 127 -10.07 0.83 -19.46
CA CYS A 127 -9.20 1.59 -20.35
C CYS A 127 -7.72 1.55 -19.92
N LEU A 128 -7.33 0.54 -19.13
CA LEU A 128 -5.97 0.40 -18.58
C LEU A 128 -4.89 0.56 -19.66
N ALA A 129 -4.99 -0.17 -20.78
CA ALA A 129 -4.02 -0.08 -21.87
C ALA A 129 -3.90 1.34 -22.44
N SER A 130 -5.02 2.06 -22.61
CA SER A 130 -5.00 3.44 -23.09
C SER A 130 -4.35 4.40 -22.09
N GLN A 131 -4.51 4.17 -20.79
CA GLN A 131 -3.85 4.96 -19.74
C GLN A 131 -2.34 4.69 -19.69
N VAL A 132 -1.92 3.44 -19.90
CA VAL A 132 -0.51 3.08 -20.04
C VAL A 132 0.12 3.79 -21.24
N GLU A 133 -0.52 3.76 -22.40
CA GLU A 133 -0.01 4.46 -23.59
C GLU A 133 0.02 5.98 -23.41
N TRP A 134 -0.95 6.55 -22.69
CA TRP A 134 -0.90 7.95 -22.29
C TRP A 134 0.30 8.25 -21.40
N ALA A 135 0.59 7.41 -20.39
CA ALA A 135 1.73 7.61 -19.50
C ALA A 135 3.06 7.56 -20.25
N LYS A 136 3.23 6.58 -21.15
CA LYS A 136 4.41 6.46 -22.02
C LYS A 136 4.59 7.70 -22.90
N LYS A 137 3.52 8.16 -23.55
CA LYS A 137 3.56 9.35 -24.41
C LYS A 137 4.00 10.59 -23.65
N ASN A 138 3.58 10.73 -22.40
CA ASN A 138 3.94 11.85 -21.53
C ASN A 138 5.24 11.60 -20.73
N LYS A 139 5.94 10.48 -20.99
CA LYS A 139 7.22 10.12 -20.37
C LYS A 139 7.17 10.09 -18.84
N LEU A 140 6.04 9.65 -18.31
CA LEU A 140 5.84 9.53 -16.87
C LEU A 140 6.45 8.23 -16.35
N MET A 141 6.99 8.27 -15.13
CA MET A 141 7.27 7.04 -14.39
C MET A 141 5.95 6.38 -13.99
N THR A 142 5.83 5.06 -14.10
CA THR A 142 4.58 4.33 -13.81
C THR A 142 4.68 3.44 -12.59
N SER A 143 3.66 3.51 -11.73
CA SER A 143 3.38 2.51 -10.72
C SER A 143 1.96 1.98 -10.89
N ALA A 144 1.57 1.01 -10.08
CA ALA A 144 0.24 0.41 -10.15
C ALA A 144 -0.39 0.30 -8.76
N TYR A 145 -1.71 0.43 -8.72
CA TYR A 145 -2.48 0.16 -7.51
C TYR A 145 -3.69 -0.72 -7.83
N ALA A 146 -4.16 -1.48 -6.85
CA ALA A 146 -5.36 -2.26 -7.00
C ALA A 146 -6.18 -2.25 -5.72
N VAL A 147 -7.47 -1.99 -5.89
CA VAL A 147 -8.45 -2.14 -4.81
C VAL A 147 -8.53 -3.62 -4.43
N THR A 148 -8.29 -3.88 -3.16
CA THR A 148 -8.60 -5.17 -2.54
C THR A 148 -10.02 -5.10 -2.03
N SER A 149 -10.82 -6.14 -2.23
CA SER A 149 -12.22 -6.16 -1.79
C SER A 149 -12.60 -7.51 -1.19
N PHE A 150 -13.54 -7.50 -0.25
CA PHE A 150 -14.08 -8.74 0.28
C PHE A 150 -14.85 -9.52 -0.81
N PRO A 151 -14.63 -10.83 -0.95
CA PRO A 151 -15.27 -11.61 -2.01
C PRO A 151 -16.70 -12.02 -1.65
N ASP A 152 -17.54 -12.14 -2.67
CA ASP A 152 -18.82 -12.85 -2.51
C ASP A 152 -18.61 -14.38 -2.43
N GLU A 153 -19.70 -15.11 -2.15
CA GLU A 153 -19.64 -16.57 -2.02
C GLU A 153 -19.19 -17.27 -3.31
N ALA A 154 -19.60 -16.75 -4.47
CA ALA A 154 -19.26 -17.32 -5.77
C ALA A 154 -17.76 -17.18 -6.05
N THR A 155 -17.19 -16.02 -5.77
CA THR A 155 -15.76 -15.71 -5.87
C THR A 155 -14.97 -16.58 -4.89
N THR A 156 -15.46 -16.72 -3.67
CA THR A 156 -14.82 -17.59 -2.65
C THR A 156 -14.83 -19.05 -3.08
N ARG A 157 -15.94 -19.56 -3.64
CA ARG A 157 -16.02 -20.92 -4.22
C ARG A 157 -15.04 -21.12 -5.36
N ARG A 158 -14.89 -20.12 -6.22
CA ARG A 158 -14.02 -20.19 -7.40
C ARG A 158 -12.53 -20.14 -7.07
N TYR A 159 -12.13 -19.28 -6.15
CA TYR A 159 -10.71 -18.95 -5.93
C TYR A 159 -10.17 -19.40 -4.57
N GLY A 160 -11.04 -19.75 -3.61
CA GLY A 160 -10.60 -20.10 -2.25
C GLY A 160 -9.83 -21.40 -2.12
N GLY A 161 -9.80 -22.25 -3.17
CA GLY A 161 -9.08 -23.52 -3.15
C GLY A 161 -7.59 -23.43 -3.48
N GLU A 162 -7.10 -22.29 -3.99
CA GLU A 162 -5.74 -22.16 -4.53
C GLU A 162 -5.00 -20.96 -3.94
N GLY A 163 -3.93 -21.21 -3.18
CA GLY A 163 -3.09 -20.20 -2.57
C GLY A 163 -2.36 -20.73 -1.32
N PRO A 164 -1.77 -19.84 -0.51
CA PRO A 164 -0.97 -20.22 0.66
C PRO A 164 -1.80 -20.57 1.91
N GLY A 165 -3.09 -20.28 1.93
CA GLY A 165 -3.99 -20.58 3.03
C GLY A 165 -4.58 -21.99 2.97
N ASP A 166 -4.91 -22.54 4.14
CA ASP A 166 -5.56 -23.86 4.25
C ASP A 166 -6.97 -23.85 3.59
N PRO A 167 -7.17 -24.56 2.46
CA PRO A 167 -8.42 -24.54 1.71
C PRO A 167 -9.59 -25.21 2.46
N GLU A 168 -9.32 -25.95 3.54
CA GLU A 168 -10.37 -26.59 4.36
C GLU A 168 -10.96 -25.63 5.40
N THR A 169 -10.33 -24.47 5.62
CA THR A 169 -10.78 -23.46 6.59
C THR A 169 -11.37 -22.22 5.92
N ARG A 170 -12.34 -21.56 6.56
CA ARG A 170 -12.89 -20.30 6.04
C ARG A 170 -11.82 -19.23 5.87
N ILE A 171 -10.94 -19.08 6.86
CA ILE A 171 -9.86 -18.08 6.84
C ILE A 171 -8.85 -18.39 5.74
N GLY A 172 -8.36 -19.63 5.64
CA GLY A 172 -7.41 -20.01 4.60
C GLY A 172 -7.99 -19.84 3.20
N ARG A 173 -9.27 -20.16 2.98
CA ARG A 173 -9.95 -19.87 1.72
C ARG A 173 -10.01 -18.38 1.39
N LEU A 174 -10.24 -17.51 2.38
CA LEU A 174 -10.23 -16.05 2.16
C LEU A 174 -8.82 -15.52 1.88
N THR A 175 -7.80 -16.05 2.56
CA THR A 175 -6.40 -15.80 2.22
C THR A 175 -6.10 -16.19 0.77
N ASN A 176 -6.58 -17.35 0.33
CA ASN A 176 -6.44 -17.80 -1.06
C ASN A 176 -7.13 -16.84 -2.04
N VAL A 177 -8.34 -16.37 -1.72
CA VAL A 177 -9.01 -15.38 -2.58
C VAL A 177 -8.19 -14.10 -2.70
N GLY A 178 -7.67 -13.56 -1.59
CA GLY A 178 -6.78 -12.39 -1.62
C GLY A 178 -5.54 -12.62 -2.51
N TYR A 179 -4.91 -13.78 -2.37
CA TYR A 179 -3.77 -14.19 -3.19
C TYR A 179 -4.13 -14.22 -4.69
N GLN A 180 -5.31 -14.75 -5.02
CA GLN A 180 -5.81 -14.80 -6.40
C GLN A 180 -6.18 -13.41 -6.95
N GLN A 181 -6.61 -12.46 -6.12
CA GLN A 181 -6.79 -11.07 -6.56
C GLN A 181 -5.45 -10.49 -7.04
N ALA A 182 -4.36 -10.72 -6.31
CA ALA A 182 -3.03 -10.26 -6.70
C ALA A 182 -2.56 -10.89 -8.03
N LEU A 183 -2.68 -12.21 -8.18
CA LEU A 183 -2.33 -12.89 -9.43
C LEU A 183 -3.14 -12.38 -10.63
N TRP A 184 -4.44 -12.19 -10.43
CA TRP A 184 -5.32 -11.66 -11.45
C TRP A 184 -4.93 -10.24 -11.89
N ASN A 185 -4.54 -9.40 -10.92
CA ASN A 185 -4.06 -8.03 -11.16
C ASN A 185 -2.74 -8.02 -11.94
N LEU A 186 -1.79 -8.90 -11.59
CA LEU A 186 -0.52 -9.04 -12.30
C LEU A 186 -0.71 -9.44 -13.77
N GLU A 187 -1.64 -10.36 -14.03
CA GLU A 187 -1.98 -10.74 -15.40
C GLU A 187 -2.68 -9.58 -16.14
N THR A 188 -3.53 -8.81 -15.45
CA THR A 188 -4.14 -7.58 -16.01
C THR A 188 -3.07 -6.54 -16.40
N MET A 189 -2.04 -6.32 -15.58
CA MET A 189 -0.90 -5.47 -15.92
C MET A 189 -0.17 -5.97 -17.16
N LYS A 190 0.16 -7.26 -17.20
CA LYS A 190 0.89 -7.89 -18.30
C LYS A 190 0.15 -7.69 -19.63
N ARG A 191 -1.17 -7.93 -19.66
CA ARG A 191 -2.00 -7.72 -20.85
C ARG A 191 -2.02 -6.26 -21.33
N ALA A 192 -1.98 -5.31 -20.41
CA ALA A 192 -1.97 -3.88 -20.74
C ALA A 192 -0.58 -3.33 -21.05
N GLY A 193 0.48 -4.12 -20.87
CA GLY A 193 1.86 -3.65 -20.99
C GLY A 193 2.25 -2.64 -19.91
N LEU A 194 1.59 -2.68 -18.75
CA LEU A 194 1.93 -1.86 -17.59
C LEU A 194 3.09 -2.48 -16.82
N GLU A 195 4.21 -1.77 -16.76
CA GLU A 195 5.35 -2.14 -15.94
C GLU A 195 5.35 -1.34 -14.64
N SER A 196 5.62 -2.03 -13.53
CA SER A 196 5.82 -1.42 -12.23
C SER A 196 6.64 -2.36 -11.33
N PRO A 197 7.62 -1.86 -10.57
CA PRO A 197 8.32 -2.65 -9.55
C PRO A 197 7.48 -2.90 -8.29
N ALA A 198 6.44 -2.07 -8.07
CA ALA A 198 5.62 -2.10 -6.87
C ALA A 198 4.12 -2.13 -7.18
N ILE A 199 3.34 -2.62 -6.22
CA ILE A 199 1.87 -2.50 -6.22
C ILE A 199 1.43 -1.86 -4.91
N TRP A 200 0.59 -0.84 -5.01
CA TRP A 200 -0.13 -0.30 -3.86
C TRP A 200 -1.45 -1.05 -3.70
N ILE A 201 -1.64 -1.72 -2.57
CA ILE A 201 -2.95 -2.28 -2.23
C ILE A 201 -3.81 -1.16 -1.67
N ASP A 202 -4.96 -0.95 -2.29
CA ASP A 202 -5.96 0.02 -1.88
C ASP A 202 -7.00 -0.70 -1.01
N VAL A 203 -7.03 -0.34 0.27
CA VAL A 203 -7.91 -0.92 1.28
C VAL A 203 -8.78 0.19 1.85
N GLU A 204 -9.96 0.32 1.26
CA GLU A 204 -10.98 1.30 1.62
C GLU A 204 -12.39 0.71 1.39
N PRO A 205 -13.45 1.40 1.84
CA PRO A 205 -14.81 1.00 1.52
C PRO A 205 -15.07 1.04 0.01
N VAL A 206 -15.57 -0.05 -0.54
CA VAL A 206 -15.94 -0.13 -1.95
C VAL A 206 -17.45 -0.05 -2.07
N ALA A 207 -18.00 1.10 -2.48
CA ALA A 207 -19.45 1.27 -2.63
C ALA A 207 -20.10 0.09 -3.37
N VAL A 208 -21.12 -0.54 -2.76
CA VAL A 208 -21.85 -1.74 -3.21
C VAL A 208 -21.15 -3.09 -2.92
N TRP A 209 -19.85 -3.10 -2.63
CA TRP A 209 -19.09 -4.29 -2.21
C TRP A 209 -18.56 -4.09 -0.80
N GLU A 210 -19.45 -4.30 0.15
CA GLU A 210 -19.15 -4.11 1.56
C GLU A 210 -18.13 -5.14 2.06
N TRP A 211 -17.24 -4.68 2.94
CA TRP A 211 -16.39 -5.56 3.72
C TRP A 211 -17.23 -6.35 4.74
N SER A 212 -16.70 -7.48 5.21
CA SER A 212 -17.37 -8.25 6.26
C SER A 212 -17.26 -7.53 7.62
N ASP A 213 -18.24 -7.70 8.50
CA ASP A 213 -18.10 -7.29 9.92
C ASP A 213 -17.08 -8.16 10.69
N ASP A 214 -16.61 -9.26 10.09
CA ASP A 214 -15.56 -10.11 10.63
C ASP A 214 -14.17 -9.58 10.23
N VAL A 215 -13.55 -8.84 11.15
CA VAL A 215 -12.21 -8.26 10.96
C VAL A 215 -11.16 -9.31 10.59
N ALA A 216 -11.18 -10.49 11.22
CA ALA A 216 -10.20 -11.54 10.92
C ALA A 216 -10.36 -12.08 9.48
N ALA A 217 -11.60 -12.14 8.99
CA ALA A 217 -11.88 -12.49 7.60
C ALA A 217 -11.31 -11.45 6.62
N ASN A 218 -11.47 -10.17 6.91
CA ASN A 218 -10.94 -9.09 6.08
C ASN A 218 -9.40 -9.07 6.09
N GLN A 219 -8.78 -9.23 7.27
CA GLN A 219 -7.34 -9.37 7.43
C GLN A 219 -6.78 -10.53 6.59
N ALA A 220 -7.49 -11.65 6.52
CA ALA A 220 -7.09 -12.81 5.72
C ALA A 220 -6.99 -12.46 4.22
N VAL A 221 -7.98 -11.76 3.67
CA VAL A 221 -7.99 -11.31 2.27
C VAL A 221 -6.82 -10.35 2.00
N VAL A 222 -6.64 -9.34 2.85
CA VAL A 222 -5.55 -8.36 2.72
C VAL A 222 -4.18 -9.02 2.78
N THR A 223 -3.96 -9.92 3.74
CA THR A 223 -2.69 -10.66 3.88
C THR A 223 -2.44 -11.58 2.70
N GLY A 224 -3.48 -12.21 2.17
CA GLY A 224 -3.41 -13.02 0.96
C GLY A 224 -2.95 -12.22 -0.26
N ALA A 225 -3.51 -11.02 -0.46
CA ALA A 225 -3.12 -10.14 -1.56
C ALA A 225 -1.66 -9.71 -1.45
N VAL A 226 -1.20 -9.34 -0.23
CA VAL A 226 0.21 -9.03 0.04
C VAL A 226 1.12 -10.21 -0.33
N ALA A 227 0.76 -11.44 0.06
CA ALA A 227 1.53 -12.63 -0.26
C ALA A 227 1.64 -12.84 -1.79
N GLY A 228 0.54 -12.71 -2.53
CA GLY A 228 0.55 -12.91 -3.98
C GLY A 228 1.44 -11.92 -4.73
N TYR A 229 1.48 -10.66 -4.31
CA TYR A 229 2.39 -9.68 -4.90
C TYR A 229 3.86 -9.93 -4.52
N ARG A 230 4.14 -10.28 -3.26
CA ARG A 230 5.50 -10.58 -2.79
C ARG A 230 6.08 -11.82 -3.49
N ASP A 231 5.29 -12.87 -3.65
CA ASP A 231 5.71 -14.10 -4.35
C ASP A 231 6.01 -13.85 -5.83
N ALA A 232 5.34 -12.85 -6.43
CA ALA A 232 5.63 -12.37 -7.78
C ALA A 232 6.83 -11.39 -7.85
N GLY A 233 7.56 -11.19 -6.74
CA GLY A 233 8.71 -10.31 -6.65
C GLY A 233 8.38 -8.82 -6.68
N LYS A 234 7.12 -8.43 -6.44
CA LYS A 234 6.72 -7.02 -6.35
C LYS A 234 6.95 -6.49 -4.95
N ARG A 235 7.38 -5.23 -4.89
CA ARG A 235 7.26 -4.44 -3.66
C ARG A 235 5.78 -4.14 -3.41
N VAL A 236 5.38 -4.08 -2.15
CA VAL A 236 3.99 -3.80 -1.76
C VAL A 236 3.97 -2.57 -0.88
N GLY A 237 3.11 -1.61 -1.22
CA GLY A 237 2.73 -0.50 -0.37
C GLY A 237 1.23 -0.53 -0.10
N VAL A 238 0.76 0.28 0.86
CA VAL A 238 -0.64 0.28 1.29
C VAL A 238 -1.21 1.68 1.16
N TYR A 239 -2.35 1.80 0.50
CA TYR A 239 -3.17 3.01 0.48
C TYR A 239 -4.35 2.85 1.43
N SER A 240 -4.42 3.72 2.42
CA SER A 240 -5.55 3.89 3.33
C SER A 240 -5.29 5.07 4.28
N ILE A 241 -6.20 5.26 5.23
CA ILE A 241 -6.03 6.09 6.43
C ILE A 241 -6.57 5.34 7.63
N GLU A 242 -6.18 5.69 8.84
CA GLU A 242 -6.63 5.02 10.06
C GLU A 242 -8.17 4.90 10.14
N GLY A 243 -8.88 5.99 9.81
CA GLY A 243 -10.35 6.02 9.83
C GLY A 243 -11.04 5.09 8.81
N LEU A 244 -10.31 4.57 7.82
CA LEU A 244 -10.80 3.57 6.86
C LEU A 244 -10.23 2.18 7.18
N TRP A 245 -8.95 2.12 7.55
CA TRP A 245 -8.23 0.90 7.86
C TRP A 245 -8.81 0.18 9.08
N THR A 246 -8.94 0.87 10.21
CA THR A 246 -9.35 0.26 11.48
C THR A 246 -10.75 -0.35 11.42
N PRO A 247 -11.77 0.30 10.81
CA PRO A 247 -13.08 -0.34 10.63
C PRO A 247 -13.05 -1.61 9.76
N ILE A 248 -12.12 -1.73 8.81
CA ILE A 248 -12.06 -2.86 7.88
C ILE A 248 -11.21 -3.99 8.45
N VAL A 249 -9.98 -3.71 8.86
CA VAL A 249 -8.98 -4.73 9.25
C VAL A 249 -8.48 -4.58 10.69
N GLY A 250 -9.09 -3.72 11.50
CA GLY A 250 -8.73 -3.54 12.90
C GLY A 250 -7.29 -3.06 13.07
N ASP A 251 -6.55 -3.72 13.94
CA ASP A 251 -5.18 -3.38 14.35
C ASP A 251 -4.09 -3.99 13.45
N LEU A 252 -4.45 -4.54 12.29
CA LEU A 252 -3.50 -5.20 11.38
C LEU A 252 -2.29 -4.30 11.06
N GLN A 253 -1.11 -4.72 11.51
CA GLN A 253 0.17 -4.06 11.23
C GLN A 253 0.94 -4.85 10.16
N LEU A 254 0.93 -4.40 8.90
CA LEU A 254 1.74 -5.04 7.85
C LEU A 254 3.17 -4.50 7.83
N GLN A 255 3.43 -3.37 8.50
CA GLN A 255 4.71 -2.66 8.49
C GLN A 255 5.21 -2.37 7.06
N LEU A 256 4.27 -2.15 6.14
CA LEU A 256 4.54 -1.85 4.74
C LEU A 256 4.55 -0.35 4.50
N PRO A 257 5.25 0.17 3.48
CA PRO A 257 5.24 1.61 3.20
C PRO A 257 3.83 2.12 2.82
N GLU A 258 3.51 3.35 3.20
CA GLU A 258 2.16 3.91 3.15
C GLU A 258 2.01 5.03 2.12
N TRP A 259 0.86 5.01 1.44
CA TRP A 259 0.34 6.08 0.59
C TRP A 259 -0.91 6.66 1.27
N ARG A 260 -0.83 7.90 1.75
CA ARG A 260 -1.83 8.46 2.66
C ARG A 260 -2.67 9.55 1.98
N PRO A 261 -3.96 9.34 1.69
CA PRO A 261 -4.82 10.37 1.14
C PRO A 261 -5.25 11.37 2.20
N ALA A 262 -5.63 12.57 1.78
CA ALA A 262 -6.21 13.64 2.59
C ALA A 262 -7.63 14.04 2.15
N GLY A 263 -8.20 13.36 1.15
CA GLY A 263 -9.53 13.65 0.60
C GLY A 263 -9.60 15.00 -0.13
N GLU A 264 -10.80 15.61 -0.14
CA GLU A 264 -11.06 16.97 -0.66
C GLU A 264 -10.43 18.04 0.25
N SER A 265 -9.10 18.12 0.20
CA SER A 265 -8.29 19.02 1.01
C SER A 265 -7.18 19.67 0.16
N SER A 266 -6.20 20.29 0.81
CA SER A 266 -5.08 20.95 0.14
C SER A 266 -3.82 20.08 0.08
N ARG A 267 -2.90 20.46 -0.80
CA ARG A 267 -1.52 19.92 -0.83
C ARG A 267 -0.81 20.03 0.52
N SER A 268 -1.01 21.13 1.26
CA SER A 268 -0.37 21.31 2.56
C SER A 268 -0.91 20.33 3.61
N ALA A 269 -2.24 20.14 3.65
CA ALA A 269 -2.86 19.16 4.53
C ALA A 269 -2.46 17.72 4.18
N ALA A 270 -2.27 17.42 2.89
CA ALA A 270 -1.71 16.13 2.47
C ALA A 270 -0.28 15.94 2.99
N LEU A 271 0.60 16.95 2.86
CA LEU A 271 1.99 16.87 3.33
C LEU A 271 2.12 16.71 4.85
N GLU A 272 1.18 17.24 5.64
CA GLU A 272 1.12 16.97 7.08
C GLU A 272 0.98 15.47 7.38
N ARG A 273 0.33 14.70 6.48
CA ARG A 273 0.17 13.25 6.60
C ARG A 273 1.45 12.45 6.39
N CYS A 274 2.54 13.08 5.98
CA CYS A 274 3.86 12.45 6.01
C CYS A 274 4.37 12.20 7.43
N GLY A 275 3.83 12.92 8.44
CA GLY A 275 4.21 12.76 9.84
C GLY A 275 3.81 11.40 10.43
N GLY A 276 4.53 10.95 11.46
CA GLY A 276 4.28 9.67 12.14
C GLY A 276 2.88 9.56 12.75
N ASP A 277 2.28 10.68 13.16
CA ASP A 277 0.94 10.73 13.77
C ASP A 277 -0.19 10.29 12.82
N TRP A 278 0.09 10.19 11.52
CA TRP A 278 -0.87 9.75 10.49
C TRP A 278 -0.65 8.31 10.03
N MET A 279 0.24 7.57 10.70
CA MET A 279 0.52 6.17 10.42
C MET A 279 -0.67 5.30 10.79
N PHE A 280 -1.03 4.36 9.90
CA PHE A 280 -2.22 3.53 10.11
C PHE A 280 -1.94 2.03 10.23
N GLN A 281 -0.81 1.53 9.72
CA GLN A 281 -0.46 0.10 9.84
C GLN A 281 1.04 -0.17 10.14
N GLY A 282 1.74 0.84 10.65
CA GLY A 282 3.13 0.69 11.10
C GLY A 282 4.17 1.01 10.03
N GLY A 283 3.77 1.66 8.94
CA GLY A 283 4.61 1.96 7.78
C GLY A 283 5.12 3.39 7.71
N ALA A 284 6.26 3.58 7.05
CA ALA A 284 6.74 4.90 6.67
C ALA A 284 5.90 5.47 5.50
N ALA A 285 5.61 6.78 5.54
CA ALA A 285 4.92 7.46 4.45
C ALA A 285 5.86 7.68 3.26
N VAL A 286 5.49 7.17 2.09
CA VAL A 286 6.22 7.40 0.83
C VAL A 286 5.64 8.58 0.06
N MET A 287 4.31 8.66 0.05
CA MET A 287 3.56 9.61 -0.75
C MET A 287 2.21 9.93 -0.11
N VAL A 288 1.67 11.09 -0.47
CA VAL A 288 0.39 11.58 0.02
C VAL A 288 -0.48 12.05 -1.13
N GLN A 289 -1.79 11.95 -0.98
CA GLN A 289 -2.78 12.32 -1.99
C GLN A 289 -3.74 13.39 -1.50
N TRP A 290 -4.23 14.25 -2.38
CA TRP A 290 -5.43 15.05 -2.16
C TRP A 290 -6.26 15.17 -3.45
N LEU A 291 -7.55 15.47 -3.30
CA LEU A 291 -8.45 15.74 -4.40
C LEU A 291 -8.45 17.23 -4.71
N GLU A 292 -8.14 17.59 -5.96
CA GLU A 292 -8.22 18.97 -6.43
C GLU A 292 -8.68 19.01 -7.89
N ASN A 293 -9.71 19.80 -8.18
CA ASN A 293 -10.23 20.00 -9.55
C ASN A 293 -10.53 18.67 -10.28
N ASN A 294 -11.19 17.73 -9.59
CA ASN A 294 -11.52 16.38 -10.07
C ASN A 294 -10.30 15.54 -10.50
N ARG A 295 -9.16 15.73 -9.81
CA ARG A 295 -7.95 14.92 -9.99
C ARG A 295 -7.44 14.44 -8.64
N ASP A 296 -6.98 13.20 -8.65
CA ASP A 296 -6.18 12.63 -7.58
C ASP A 296 -4.74 13.12 -7.74
N ARG A 297 -4.37 14.07 -6.89
CA ARG A 297 -3.05 14.72 -6.90
C ARG A 297 -2.16 14.05 -5.89
N ASN A 298 -0.92 13.78 -6.28
CA ASN A 298 0.05 13.12 -5.41
C ASN A 298 1.33 13.91 -5.32
N VAL A 299 1.97 13.80 -4.16
CA VAL A 299 3.37 14.18 -3.99
C VAL A 299 4.11 13.16 -3.15
N THR A 300 5.41 13.03 -3.37
CA THR A 300 6.28 12.29 -2.46
C THR A 300 6.37 13.02 -1.11
N CYS A 301 6.56 12.27 -0.03
CA CYS A 301 6.95 12.87 1.24
C CYS A 301 8.37 13.46 1.15
N PRO A 302 8.75 14.42 2.04
CA PRO A 302 10.10 14.97 2.06
C PRO A 302 11.16 13.87 2.19
N GLY A 303 12.18 13.90 1.33
CA GLY A 303 13.26 12.91 1.30
C GLY A 303 12.93 11.62 0.53
N GLU A 304 11.67 11.37 0.17
CA GLU A 304 11.26 10.11 -0.47
C GLU A 304 11.54 10.05 -1.99
N SER A 305 11.94 11.18 -2.59
CA SER A 305 12.23 11.23 -4.04
C SER A 305 13.37 10.28 -4.46
N VAL A 306 14.30 9.98 -3.54
CA VAL A 306 15.39 9.03 -3.75
C VAL A 306 14.90 7.59 -3.92
N GLN A 307 13.70 7.29 -3.40
CA GLN A 307 13.10 5.96 -3.45
C GLN A 307 12.24 5.74 -4.69
N LEU A 308 12.02 6.75 -5.55
CA LEU A 308 11.15 6.63 -6.72
C LEU A 308 11.47 5.41 -7.61
N PRO A 309 12.74 5.07 -7.91
CA PRO A 309 13.06 3.87 -8.70
C PRO A 309 12.64 2.53 -8.05
N LEU A 310 12.37 2.52 -6.75
CA LEU A 310 11.84 1.36 -6.03
C LEU A 310 10.33 1.18 -6.23
N TRP A 311 9.63 2.27 -6.54
CA TRP A 311 8.16 2.31 -6.60
C TRP A 311 7.62 2.46 -8.01
N PHE A 312 8.40 3.04 -8.91
CA PHE A 312 7.99 3.38 -10.26
C PHE A 312 8.97 2.82 -11.30
N HIS A 313 8.41 2.41 -12.43
CA HIS A 313 9.14 2.04 -13.64
C HIS A 313 9.27 3.24 -14.57
N GLN A 314 10.40 3.34 -15.28
CA GLN A 314 10.61 4.28 -16.36
C GLN A 314 10.73 3.51 -17.67
N TYR A 315 9.80 3.77 -18.60
CA TYR A 315 9.84 3.26 -19.99
C TYR A 315 10.93 3.95 -20.81
#